data_AF-A0AA43EXQ8-F1
#
_entry.id   AF-A0AA43EXQ8-F1
#
_cell.length_a   1.000
_cell.length_b   1.000
_cell.length_c   1.000
_cell.angle_alpha   90.00
_cell.angle_beta   90.00
_cell.angle_gamma   90.00
#
_symmetry.space_group_name_H-M   'P 1'
#
loop_
_entity.id
_entity.type
_entity.pdbx_description
1 polymer ?
#
loop_
_entity_poly.entity_id
_entity_poly.type
_entity_poly.pdbx_seq_one_letter_code
_entity_poly.pdbx_strand_id
1 'polypeptide(L)'
;ALGNGFSVSALVGKRELMKRGGLDHEAERVFLLSFTHGAETFALAAAKEVIQIYKREPVIERMWSAGRRLEQGIQKSIDEHRLGEYFKVAGKPCALVYATLDAEKRSSQSFRTLFLQETIKRGILAPSFVVSYCHTDADIDRTVDAVHDALHVYRQALNEGIEKYLIGRSVKPVFRRYV
;
A
#
# COMPACT_ATOMS: atom_id res chain seq x y z
N ALA A 1 -6.29 -4.58 8.87
CA ALA A 1 -5.67 -5.87 9.24
C ALA A 1 -6.52 -6.54 10.32
N LEU A 2 -6.60 -7.88 10.39
CA LEU A 2 -7.51 -8.59 11.31
C LEU A 2 -7.25 -8.24 12.78
N GLY A 3 -5.98 -8.20 13.21
CA GLY A 3 -5.61 -7.95 14.62
C GLY A 3 -5.03 -6.56 14.88
N ASN A 4 -5.23 -5.56 14.00
CA ASN A 4 -4.70 -4.19 14.18
C ASN A 4 -3.21 -4.09 14.63
N GLY A 5 -2.34 -4.93 14.05
CA GLY A 5 -0.91 -4.99 14.40
C GLY A 5 -0.51 -6.18 15.27
N PHE A 6 -1.48 -6.87 15.90
CA PHE A 6 -1.23 -8.16 16.54
C PHE A 6 -1.18 -9.30 15.51
N SER A 7 -0.33 -10.29 15.79
CA SER A 7 -0.13 -11.49 14.96
C SER A 7 -1.40 -12.34 14.92
N VAL A 8 -2.21 -12.15 13.87
CA VAL A 8 -3.44 -12.93 13.64
C VAL A 8 -3.58 -13.22 12.15
N SER A 9 -3.78 -14.49 11.82
CA SER A 9 -4.22 -14.95 10.50
C SER A 9 -5.43 -15.86 10.68
N ALA A 10 -6.24 -15.97 9.62
CA ALA A 10 -7.39 -16.85 9.61
C ALA A 10 -7.49 -17.54 8.25
N LEU A 11 -7.69 -18.86 8.27
CA LEU A 11 -8.17 -19.60 7.10
C LEU A 11 -9.68 -19.73 7.23
N VAL A 12 -10.40 -19.18 6.27
CA VAL A 12 -11.86 -19.23 6.21
C VAL A 12 -12.28 -19.73 4.84
N GLY A 13 -13.44 -20.36 4.76
CA GLY A 13 -13.92 -20.92 3.51
C GLY A 13 -15.27 -21.60 3.67
N LYS A 14 -15.66 -22.35 2.64
CA LYS A 14 -16.91 -23.09 2.65
C LYS A 14 -16.90 -24.16 3.75
N ARG A 15 -18.05 -24.37 4.39
CA ARG A 15 -18.19 -25.24 5.57
C ARG A 15 -17.72 -26.66 5.28
N GLU A 16 -18.12 -27.22 4.13
CA GLU A 16 -17.76 -28.56 3.70
C GLU A 16 -16.26 -28.74 3.53
N LEU A 17 -15.53 -27.68 3.13
CA LEU A 17 -14.08 -27.71 3.00
C LEU A 17 -13.39 -27.60 4.36
N MET A 18 -13.86 -26.69 5.22
CA MET A 18 -13.29 -26.49 6.56
C MET A 18 -13.54 -27.69 7.47
N LYS A 19 -14.69 -28.37 7.34
CA LYS A 19 -15.00 -29.59 8.10
C LYS A 19 -13.93 -30.65 7.92
N ARG A 20 -13.37 -30.82 6.71
CA ARG A 20 -12.36 -31.85 6.40
C ARG A 20 -11.08 -31.79 7.25
N GLY A 21 -10.79 -30.66 7.88
CA GLY A 21 -9.66 -30.54 8.80
C GLY A 21 -10.02 -30.55 10.28
N GLY A 22 -11.31 -30.59 10.58
CA GLY A 22 -11.85 -30.65 11.93
C GLY A 22 -11.85 -32.07 12.50
N LEU A 23 -12.54 -32.22 13.63
CA LEU A 23 -12.74 -33.51 14.30
C LEU A 23 -14.18 -34.05 14.12
N ASP A 24 -15.05 -33.28 13.46
CA ASP A 24 -16.48 -33.56 13.27
C ASP A 24 -16.76 -34.22 11.91
N HIS A 25 -16.06 -35.34 11.63
CA HIS A 25 -16.32 -36.25 10.50
C HIS A 25 -15.54 -37.56 10.64
N GLU A 26 -15.92 -38.57 9.85
CA GLU A 26 -15.28 -39.90 9.86
C GLU A 26 -14.21 -40.10 8.77
N ALA A 27 -14.09 -39.17 7.81
CA ALA A 27 -13.06 -39.24 6.77
C ALA A 27 -11.64 -38.96 7.31
N GLU A 28 -10.61 -39.32 6.53
CA GLU A 28 -9.23 -38.95 6.84
C GLU A 28 -9.08 -37.42 6.96
N ARG A 29 -8.49 -36.97 8.07
CA ARG A 29 -8.37 -35.55 8.40
C ARG A 29 -7.33 -34.88 7.50
N VAL A 30 -7.76 -33.83 6.82
CA VAL A 30 -6.88 -32.95 6.04
C VAL A 30 -6.11 -32.04 7.00
N PHE A 31 -4.79 -32.01 6.87
CA PHE A 31 -3.98 -31.01 7.55
C PHE A 31 -4.25 -29.63 6.96
N LEU A 32 -5.00 -28.79 7.67
CA LEU A 32 -5.25 -27.40 7.25
C LEU A 32 -4.08 -26.51 7.63
N LEU A 33 -3.80 -26.41 8.93
CA LEU A 33 -2.87 -25.45 9.50
C LEU A 33 -2.32 -25.99 10.83
N SER A 34 -1.08 -25.63 11.15
CA SER A 34 -0.51 -25.74 12.50
C SER A 34 0.13 -24.41 12.85
N PHE A 35 -0.08 -23.94 14.07
CA PHE A 35 0.40 -22.64 14.52
C PHE A 35 0.99 -22.74 15.93
N THR A 36 2.28 -22.43 16.06
CA THR A 36 2.95 -22.38 17.38
C THR A 36 2.36 -21.31 18.29
N HIS A 37 1.99 -20.15 17.73
CA HIS A 37 1.34 -19.03 18.42
C HIS A 37 -0.16 -18.97 18.08
N GLY A 38 -0.76 -20.13 17.75
CA GLY A 38 -2.18 -20.21 17.42
C GLY A 38 -3.04 -19.90 18.64
N ALA A 39 -4.05 -19.05 18.44
CA ALA A 39 -5.05 -18.72 19.46
C ALA A 39 -4.52 -17.98 20.72
N GLU A 40 -3.47 -17.16 20.58
CA GLU A 40 -3.08 -16.25 21.66
C GLU A 40 -4.22 -15.30 22.06
N THR A 41 -4.57 -15.29 23.34
CA THR A 41 -5.75 -14.59 23.88
C THR A 41 -5.78 -13.12 23.52
N PHE A 42 -4.64 -12.42 23.64
CA PHE A 42 -4.57 -10.99 23.37
C PHE A 42 -4.75 -10.67 21.87
N ALA A 43 -4.19 -11.50 20.99
CA ALA A 43 -4.30 -11.34 19.55
C ALA A 43 -5.75 -11.62 19.09
N LEU A 44 -6.40 -12.64 19.65
CA LEU A 44 -7.82 -12.93 19.42
C LEU A 44 -8.74 -11.84 19.98
N ALA A 45 -8.43 -11.27 21.14
CA ALA A 45 -9.19 -10.16 21.71
C ALA A 45 -9.12 -8.91 20.81
N ALA A 46 -7.92 -8.58 20.32
CA ALA A 46 -7.73 -7.50 19.35
C ALA A 46 -8.53 -7.76 18.07
N ALA A 47 -8.45 -8.97 17.51
CA ALA A 47 -9.19 -9.32 16.30
C ALA A 47 -10.72 -9.25 16.47
N LYS A 48 -11.22 -9.72 17.62
CA LYS A 48 -12.64 -9.60 17.97
C LYS A 48 -13.06 -8.14 18.00
N GLU A 49 -12.29 -7.26 18.65
CA GLU A 49 -12.62 -5.84 18.74
C GLU A 49 -12.59 -5.16 17.36
N VAL A 50 -11.56 -5.43 16.53
CA VAL A 50 -11.49 -4.94 15.15
C VAL A 50 -12.75 -5.31 14.36
N ILE A 51 -13.21 -6.56 14.46
CA ILE A 51 -14.45 -6.99 13.79
C ILE A 51 -15.66 -6.21 14.30
N GLN A 52 -15.74 -5.93 15.61
CA GLN A 52 -16.83 -5.10 16.14
C GLN A 52 -16.76 -3.66 15.62
N ILE A 53 -15.57 -3.07 15.49
CA ILE A 53 -15.39 -1.72 14.92
C ILE A 53 -15.96 -1.67 13.51
N TYR A 54 -15.57 -2.62 12.65
CA TYR A 54 -16.05 -2.69 11.27
C TYR A 54 -17.56 -2.91 11.14
N LYS A 55 -18.24 -3.41 12.18
CA LYS A 55 -19.70 -3.57 12.20
C LYS A 55 -20.44 -2.30 12.63
N ARG A 56 -19.85 -1.50 13.51
CA ARG A 56 -20.51 -0.32 14.12
C ARG A 56 -20.13 0.99 13.44
N GLU A 57 -19.00 1.03 12.75
CA GLU A 57 -18.43 2.22 12.15
C GLU A 57 -18.25 2.06 10.63
N PRO A 58 -18.32 3.16 9.84
CA PRO A 58 -18.24 3.14 8.38
C PRO A 58 -16.78 3.01 7.90
N VAL A 59 -16.06 2.00 8.40
CA VAL A 59 -14.62 1.85 8.20
C VAL A 59 -14.27 1.69 6.73
N ILE A 60 -15.00 0.81 6.03
CA ILE A 60 -14.76 0.50 4.62
C ILE A 60 -15.07 1.74 3.78
N GLU A 61 -16.24 2.34 3.99
CA GLU A 61 -16.72 3.50 3.26
C GLU A 61 -15.74 4.67 3.39
N ARG A 62 -15.25 4.94 4.61
CA ARG A 62 -14.30 6.02 4.87
C ARG A 62 -12.95 5.77 4.20
N MET A 63 -12.39 4.57 4.31
CA MET A 63 -11.14 4.20 3.64
C MET A 63 -11.25 4.32 2.12
N TRP A 64 -12.37 3.89 1.53
CA TRP A 64 -12.61 4.02 0.09
C TRP A 64 -12.79 5.47 -0.35
N SER A 65 -13.50 6.28 0.44
CA SER A 65 -13.68 7.71 0.15
C SER A 65 -12.36 8.47 0.20
N ALA A 66 -11.58 8.29 1.26
CA ALA A 66 -10.26 8.89 1.42
C ALA A 66 -9.28 8.41 0.32
N GLY A 67 -9.33 7.12 -0.01
CA GLY A 67 -8.58 6.54 -1.11
C GLY A 67 -8.89 7.15 -2.47
N ARG A 68 -10.18 7.38 -2.79
CA ARG A 68 -10.58 8.03 -4.04
C ARG A 68 -10.14 9.50 -4.09
N ARG A 69 -10.24 10.22 -2.96
CA ARG A 69 -9.75 11.60 -2.86
C ARG A 69 -8.24 11.65 -3.15
N LEU A 70 -7.47 10.74 -2.55
CA LEU A 70 -6.04 10.62 -2.80
C LEU A 70 -5.74 10.30 -4.27
N GLU A 71 -6.40 9.29 -4.84
CA GLU A 71 -6.25 8.91 -6.25
C GLU A 71 -6.51 10.08 -7.20
N GLN A 72 -7.61 10.79 -7.00
CA GLN A 72 -7.98 11.96 -7.81
C GLN A 72 -6.98 13.10 -7.67
N GLY A 73 -6.53 13.39 -6.45
CA GLY A 73 -5.52 14.42 -6.20
C GLY A 73 -4.20 14.10 -6.87
N ILE A 74 -3.73 12.84 -6.77
CA ILE A 74 -2.51 12.41 -7.45
C ILE A 74 -2.68 12.46 -8.97
N GLN A 75 -3.81 11.99 -9.51
CA GLN A 75 -4.07 12.02 -10.96
C GLN A 75 -4.06 13.45 -11.50
N LYS A 76 -4.70 14.39 -10.80
CA LYS A 76 -4.66 15.82 -11.15
C LYS A 76 -3.22 16.34 -11.20
N SER A 77 -2.41 16.01 -10.19
CA SER A 77 -0.99 16.41 -10.16
C SER A 77 -0.16 15.80 -11.28
N ILE A 78 -0.44 14.55 -11.67
CA ILE A 78 0.19 13.91 -12.84
C ILE A 78 -0.14 14.69 -14.11
N ASP A 79 -1.41 15.07 -14.29
CA ASP A 79 -1.88 15.78 -15.48
C ASP A 79 -1.30 17.20 -15.56
N GLU A 80 -1.29 17.93 -14.45
CA GLU A 80 -0.70 19.28 -14.34
C GLU A 80 0.80 19.30 -14.70
N HIS A 81 1.55 18.27 -14.27
CA HIS A 81 2.96 18.09 -14.62
C HIS A 81 3.18 17.39 -15.96
N ARG A 82 2.10 17.03 -16.68
CA ARG A 82 2.10 16.28 -17.94
C ARG A 82 2.81 14.92 -17.86
N LEU A 83 2.85 14.31 -16.68
CA LEU A 83 3.59 13.08 -16.38
C LEU A 83 2.82 11.80 -16.69
N GLY A 84 1.70 11.90 -17.40
CA GLY A 84 0.81 10.78 -17.70
C GLY A 84 1.54 9.56 -18.29
N GLU A 85 2.59 9.73 -19.08
CA GLU A 85 3.38 8.62 -19.65
C GLU A 85 4.54 8.13 -18.76
N TYR A 86 4.80 8.81 -17.64
CA TYR A 86 6.01 8.63 -16.82
C TYR A 86 5.72 8.19 -15.38
N PHE A 87 4.57 8.58 -14.85
CA PHE A 87 4.11 8.21 -13.52
C PHE A 87 2.70 7.63 -13.62
N LYS A 88 2.52 6.40 -13.15
CA LYS A 88 1.23 5.69 -13.22
C LYS A 88 0.79 5.32 -11.82
N VAL A 89 -0.50 5.46 -11.55
CA VAL A 89 -1.15 4.98 -10.32
C VAL A 89 -2.09 3.84 -10.67
N ALA A 90 -2.15 2.81 -9.84
CA ALA A 90 -3.01 1.66 -10.02
C ALA A 90 -3.40 1.05 -8.68
N GLY A 91 -4.39 0.15 -8.69
CA GLY A 91 -4.82 -0.59 -7.50
C GLY A 91 -6.25 -0.23 -7.09
N LYS A 92 -6.62 -0.61 -5.87
CA LYS A 92 -7.91 -0.22 -5.30
C LYS A 92 -7.74 1.11 -4.58
N PRO A 93 -8.75 1.97 -4.48
CA PRO A 93 -8.63 3.27 -3.81
C PRO A 93 -8.02 3.20 -2.40
N CYS A 94 -8.35 2.17 -1.61
CA CYS A 94 -7.79 2.00 -0.26
C CYS A 94 -6.36 1.43 -0.21
N ALA A 95 -5.81 0.98 -1.34
CA ALA A 95 -4.49 0.35 -1.48
C ALA A 95 -3.95 0.58 -2.89
N LEU A 96 -3.45 1.79 -3.12
CA LEU A 96 -2.86 2.20 -4.40
C LEU A 96 -1.37 1.88 -4.41
N VAL A 97 -0.90 1.53 -5.60
CA VAL A 97 0.50 1.40 -5.96
C VAL A 97 0.80 2.34 -7.12
N TYR A 98 2.07 2.62 -7.36
CA TYR A 98 2.48 3.46 -8.45
C TYR A 98 3.71 2.90 -9.17
N ALA A 99 3.85 3.27 -10.44
CA ALA A 99 5.01 2.97 -11.26
C ALA A 99 5.69 4.26 -11.69
N THR A 100 7.02 4.27 -11.63
CA THR A 100 7.88 5.38 -12.04
C THR A 100 8.71 4.95 -13.24
N LEU A 101 8.68 5.75 -14.30
CA LEU A 101 9.33 5.49 -15.58
C LEU A 101 10.37 6.56 -15.92
N ASP A 102 11.47 6.18 -16.56
CA ASP A 102 12.50 7.10 -17.06
C ASP A 102 12.08 7.85 -18.33
N ALA A 103 13.00 8.65 -18.89
CA ALA A 103 12.77 9.41 -20.12
C ALA A 103 12.43 8.52 -21.33
N GLU A 104 12.92 7.28 -21.34
CA GLU A 104 12.60 6.26 -22.34
C GLU A 104 11.31 5.47 -22.03
N LYS A 105 10.55 5.91 -21.01
CA LYS A 105 9.28 5.31 -20.58
C LYS A 105 9.44 3.87 -20.06
N ARG A 106 10.61 3.52 -19.53
CA ARG A 106 10.89 2.22 -18.93
C ARG A 106 10.86 2.30 -17.40
N SER A 107 10.47 1.21 -16.75
CA SER A 107 10.48 1.11 -15.29
C SER A 107 11.84 1.49 -14.72
N SER A 108 11.86 2.49 -13.83
CA SER A 108 13.10 3.07 -13.33
C SER A 108 13.13 3.15 -11.81
N GLN A 109 14.05 2.39 -11.24
CA GLN A 109 14.34 2.41 -9.81
C GLN A 109 14.97 3.73 -9.35
N SER A 110 15.72 4.40 -10.21
CA SER A 110 16.32 5.70 -9.88
C SER A 110 15.23 6.76 -9.72
N PHE A 111 14.27 6.79 -10.64
CA PHE A 111 13.11 7.67 -10.50
C PHE A 111 12.19 7.27 -9.34
N ARG A 112 12.05 5.96 -9.05
CA ARG A 112 11.37 5.51 -7.82
C ARG A 112 12.06 6.05 -6.56
N THR A 113 13.39 6.01 -6.55
CA THR A 113 14.20 6.50 -5.44
C THR A 113 14.05 8.01 -5.29
N LEU A 114 14.11 8.76 -6.40
CA LEU A 114 13.91 10.20 -6.40
C LEU A 114 12.53 10.58 -5.85
N PHE A 115 11.47 9.93 -6.33
CA PHE A 115 10.12 10.17 -5.84
C PHE A 115 9.99 9.90 -4.33
N LEU A 116 10.56 8.80 -3.85
CA LEU A 116 10.57 8.48 -2.43
C LEU A 116 11.40 9.46 -1.62
N GLN A 117 12.56 9.88 -2.11
CA GLN A 117 13.37 10.93 -1.49
C GLN A 117 12.56 12.21 -1.31
N GLU A 118 11.87 12.66 -2.36
CA GLU A 118 11.13 13.92 -2.33
C GLU A 118 9.89 13.86 -1.44
N THR A 119 9.18 12.73 -1.40
CA THR A 119 8.06 12.53 -0.46
C THR A 119 8.54 12.44 0.98
N ILE A 120 9.65 11.75 1.25
CA ILE A 120 10.26 11.66 2.59
C ILE A 120 10.73 13.04 3.08
N LYS A 121 11.37 13.85 2.22
CA LYS A 121 11.76 15.24 2.55
C LYS A 121 10.57 16.09 3.00
N ARG A 122 9.36 15.76 2.55
CA ARG A 122 8.10 16.44 2.88
C ARG A 122 7.34 15.75 4.03
N GLY A 123 7.95 14.77 4.67
CA GLY A 123 7.41 14.06 5.82
C GLY A 123 6.40 12.97 5.49
N ILE A 124 6.34 12.51 4.23
CA ILE A 124 5.43 11.45 3.79
C ILE A 124 6.21 10.18 3.45
N LEU A 125 5.87 9.08 4.14
CA LEU A 125 6.37 7.75 3.82
C LEU A 125 5.42 7.05 2.85
N ALA A 126 5.77 7.05 1.55
CA ALA A 126 4.89 6.53 0.50
C ALA A 126 5.56 5.43 -0.35
N PRO A 127 6.01 4.29 0.21
CA PRO A 127 6.47 3.15 -0.61
C PRO A 127 5.36 2.58 -1.51
N SER A 128 4.11 2.75 -1.05
CA SER A 128 2.81 2.63 -1.72
C SER A 128 1.84 3.54 -0.94
N PHE A 129 0.59 3.66 -1.39
CA PHE A 129 -0.43 4.44 -0.68
C PHE A 129 -1.51 3.52 -0.13
N VAL A 130 -1.43 3.19 1.16
CA VAL A 130 -2.44 2.40 1.87
C VAL A 130 -3.15 3.30 2.87
N VAL A 131 -4.44 3.51 2.67
CA VAL A 131 -5.23 4.41 3.52
C VAL A 131 -5.76 3.65 4.73
N SER A 132 -5.58 4.23 5.91
CA SER A 132 -6.17 3.77 7.16
C SER A 132 -7.45 4.54 7.48
N TYR A 133 -8.30 3.94 8.32
CA TYR A 133 -9.52 4.59 8.84
C TYR A 133 -9.23 5.85 9.66
N CYS A 134 -8.05 5.94 10.27
CA CYS A 134 -7.65 7.11 11.06
C CYS A 134 -7.22 8.31 10.22
N HIS A 135 -6.98 8.16 8.92
CA HIS A 135 -6.59 9.29 8.09
C HIS A 135 -7.75 10.26 7.93
N THR A 136 -7.47 11.52 8.24
CA THR A 136 -8.38 12.64 8.02
C THR A 136 -8.26 13.15 6.59
N ASP A 137 -9.23 13.96 6.14
CA ASP A 137 -9.12 14.59 4.80
C ASP A 137 -7.89 15.51 4.72
N ALA A 138 -7.50 16.14 5.84
CA ALA A 138 -6.29 16.96 5.91
C ALA A 138 -5.00 16.13 5.71
N ASP A 139 -4.94 14.90 6.25
CA ASP A 139 -3.81 13.99 6.01
C ASP A 139 -3.71 13.59 4.53
N ILE A 140 -4.87 13.37 3.90
CA ILE A 140 -4.95 13.06 2.47
C ILE A 140 -4.49 14.26 1.64
N ASP A 141 -4.98 15.45 1.93
CA ASP A 141 -4.62 16.68 1.21
C ASP A 141 -3.14 16.99 1.32
N ARG A 142 -2.58 16.92 2.54
CA ARG A 142 -1.14 17.07 2.77
C ARG A 142 -0.32 16.05 1.97
N THR A 143 -0.82 14.82 1.85
CA THR A 143 -0.16 13.79 1.03
C THR A 143 -0.22 14.13 -0.46
N VAL A 144 -1.35 14.62 -0.95
CA VAL A 144 -1.50 15.06 -2.35
C VAL A 144 -0.56 16.22 -2.67
N ASP A 145 -0.46 17.22 -1.79
CA ASP A 145 0.46 18.36 -1.96
C ASP A 145 1.92 17.90 -1.99
N ALA A 146 2.31 17.01 -1.08
CA ALA A 146 3.66 16.46 -1.07
C ALA A 146 3.99 15.65 -2.33
N VAL A 147 3.03 14.90 -2.86
CA VAL A 147 3.17 14.17 -4.12
C VAL A 147 3.23 15.15 -5.30
N HIS A 148 2.41 16.20 -5.31
CA HIS A 148 2.43 17.24 -6.34
C HIS A 148 3.82 17.84 -6.49
N ASP A 149 4.41 18.29 -5.38
CA ASP A 149 5.75 18.86 -5.37
C ASP A 149 6.85 17.84 -5.72
N ALA A 150 6.68 16.57 -5.32
CA ALA A 150 7.61 15.52 -5.71
C ALA A 150 7.56 15.25 -7.22
N LEU A 151 6.36 15.31 -7.83
CA LEU A 151 6.17 15.19 -9.27
C LEU A 151 6.75 16.39 -10.03
N HIS A 152 6.76 17.59 -9.43
CA HIS A 152 7.48 18.74 -9.99
C HIS A 152 8.97 18.43 -10.18
N VAL A 153 9.63 17.96 -9.12
CA VAL A 153 11.05 17.57 -9.16
C VAL A 153 11.28 16.41 -10.12
N TYR A 154 10.37 15.44 -10.15
CA TYR A 154 10.40 14.33 -11.11
C TYR A 154 10.43 14.83 -12.55
N ARG A 155 9.57 15.80 -12.89
CA ARG A 155 9.53 16.42 -14.22
C ARG A 155 10.86 17.12 -14.55
N GLN A 156 11.43 17.87 -13.61
CA GLN A 156 12.72 18.54 -13.84
C GLN A 156 13.83 17.51 -14.09
N ALA A 157 13.88 16.44 -13.30
CA ALA A 157 14.86 15.36 -13.46
C ALA A 157 14.75 14.63 -14.81
N LEU A 158 13.54 14.47 -15.36
CA LEU A 158 13.36 13.92 -16.72
C LEU A 158 14.00 14.82 -17.80
N ASN A 159 13.94 16.14 -17.62
CA ASN A 159 14.43 17.09 -18.62
C ASN A 159 15.93 17.37 -18.50
N GLU A 160 16.42 17.43 -17.26
CA GLU A 160 17.75 17.97 -16.98
C GLU A 160 18.77 16.89 -16.60
N GLY A 161 18.32 15.65 -16.39
CA GLY A 161 19.11 14.53 -15.90
C GLY A 161 18.92 14.29 -14.41
N ILE A 162 18.74 13.02 -14.04
CA ILE A 162 18.41 12.60 -12.67
C ILE A 162 19.55 12.81 -11.67
N GLU A 163 20.80 12.77 -12.14
CA GLU A 163 22.02 12.94 -11.36
C GLU A 163 22.12 14.29 -10.65
N LYS A 164 21.39 15.30 -11.13
CA LYS A 164 21.31 16.62 -10.48
C LYS A 164 20.37 16.65 -9.27
N TYR A 165 19.44 15.71 -9.18
CA TYR A 165 18.33 15.72 -8.22
C TYR A 165 18.40 14.57 -7.22
N LEU A 166 18.92 13.42 -7.64
CA LEU A 166 19.03 12.24 -6.80
C LEU A 166 20.22 12.38 -5.85
N ILE A 167 19.94 12.27 -4.54
CA ILE A 167 20.96 12.32 -3.50
C ILE A 167 21.28 10.89 -3.07
N GLY A 168 22.45 10.41 -3.46
CA GLY A 168 22.94 9.07 -3.11
C GLY A 168 22.55 7.99 -4.13
N ARG A 169 22.65 6.73 -3.70
CA ARG A 169 22.50 5.57 -4.60
C ARG A 169 21.03 5.19 -4.78
N SER A 170 20.67 4.89 -6.02
CA SER A 170 19.36 4.33 -6.38
C SER A 170 19.09 2.99 -5.68
N VAL A 171 17.84 2.77 -5.26
CA VAL A 171 17.39 1.53 -4.65
C VAL A 171 17.43 0.37 -5.64
N LYS A 172 18.16 -0.69 -5.31
CA LYS A 172 18.19 -1.89 -6.15
C LYS A 172 16.99 -2.80 -5.85
N PRO A 173 16.45 -3.52 -6.85
CA PRO A 173 15.46 -4.56 -6.61
C PRO A 173 15.97 -5.58 -5.60
N VAL A 174 15.06 -6.11 -4.77
CA VAL A 174 15.36 -7.17 -3.79
C VAL A 174 15.74 -8.45 -4.52
N PHE A 175 14.93 -8.87 -5.49
CA PHE A 175 15.24 -9.99 -6.37
C PHE A 175 16.02 -9.49 -7.57
N ARG A 176 17.30 -9.89 -7.67
CA ARG A 176 18.18 -9.52 -8.77
C ARG A 176 18.45 -10.73 -9.63
N ARG A 177 18.46 -10.53 -10.96
CA ARG A 177 18.78 -11.59 -11.92
C ARG A 177 20.27 -11.97 -11.87
N TYR A 178 21.13 -11.02 -11.50
CA TYR A 178 22.56 -11.18 -11.28
C TYR A 178 22.96 -10.35 -10.04
N VAL A 179 23.97 -10.79 -9.29
CA VAL A 179 24.41 -10.18 -8.01
C VAL A 179 24.88 -8.74 -8.19
#